data_AF-A0A4Q7NP63-F1
#
_entry.id   AF-A0A4Q7NP63-F1
#
_cell.length_a   1.000
_cell.length_b   1.000
_cell.length_c   1.000
_cell.angle_alpha   90.00
_cell.angle_beta   90.00
_cell.angle_gamma   90.00
#
_symmetry.space_group_name_H-M   'P 1'
#
loop_
_entity.id
_entity.type
_entity.pdbx_description
1 polymer ?
#
loop_
_entity_poly.entity_id
_entity_poly.type
_entity_poly.pdbx_seq_one_letter_code
_entity_poly.pdbx_strand_id
1 'polypeptide(L)'
;MSDPTPQLPRRIWVQEVAVSAEMLRTEVEMARAAGLDPQQEAAAVGVLRLLDMARAAAYRKGPVPGWFSQHWNGTLVEAAYLNLHAARALAVEVLDEPALAAEIAPAIARAQTAMHPSDQRRVTADELAAAPLAARRALVRRLVRDSYEALDLQHTRLRSFRNIVVLCAALVTILVVATVAVVSARPSMLPLCFAPQTGRLVCPSGTATGPQSADVLVVALIGLLGGALSATVAVRNLRGSSSAYDVPAALAVLKVPLGAFTAIVGILVIRGGFIPGLTALDTQDQILGYALVLGFAQQAFTRLLDSQAQTLLTQLPAKDPRSEPPATSARPTTVATAAGTVGAADATGDVIEAPSLPTQRDVTAGAADGPDQQPGGQQPGDQPDDQVVDLRDDADPTTSDDGPLEDGSPVLPDVVGADTR
;
A
#
# COMPACT_ATOMS: atom_id res chain seq x y z
N MET A 1 30.49 -14.20 -42.30
CA MET A 1 30.64 -12.88 -41.67
C MET A 1 29.51 -12.74 -40.67
N SER A 2 29.79 -13.03 -39.40
CA SER A 2 28.75 -13.24 -38.39
C SER A 2 28.46 -11.93 -37.66
N ASP A 3 27.24 -11.42 -37.79
CA ASP A 3 26.79 -10.21 -37.11
C ASP A 3 26.71 -10.47 -35.59
N PRO A 4 27.43 -9.71 -34.74
CA PRO A 4 27.44 -9.95 -33.31
C PRO A 4 26.11 -9.52 -32.68
N THR A 5 25.21 -10.48 -32.47
CA THR A 5 23.91 -10.23 -31.83
C THR A 5 24.11 -9.56 -30.47
N PRO A 6 23.62 -8.33 -30.26
CA PRO A 6 23.85 -7.60 -29.02
C PRO A 6 23.12 -8.33 -27.90
N GLN A 7 23.88 -8.89 -26.95
CA GLN A 7 23.33 -9.59 -25.79
C GLN A 7 22.75 -8.58 -24.79
N LEU A 8 21.57 -8.07 -25.13
CA LEU A 8 20.71 -7.31 -24.23
C LEU A 8 20.54 -8.07 -22.91
N PRO A 9 20.56 -7.38 -21.76
CA PRO A 9 20.52 -8.04 -20.45
C PRO A 9 19.28 -8.94 -20.33
N ARG A 10 19.49 -10.20 -19.90
CA ARG A 10 18.48 -11.27 -19.80
C ARG A 10 17.31 -10.89 -18.86
N ARG A 11 16.38 -10.09 -19.39
CA ARG A 11 15.07 -9.81 -18.79
C ARG A 11 14.18 -11.02 -19.03
N ILE A 12 13.74 -11.67 -17.95
CA ILE A 12 12.98 -12.94 -18.00
C ILE A 12 11.74 -12.80 -18.90
N TRP A 13 10.97 -11.73 -18.75
CA TRP A 13 9.78 -11.43 -19.57
C TRP A 13 10.06 -11.34 -21.09
N VAL A 14 11.27 -10.93 -21.51
CA VAL A 14 11.62 -10.88 -22.94
C VAL A 14 11.73 -12.30 -23.51
N GLN A 15 12.25 -13.25 -22.73
CA GLN A 15 12.31 -14.65 -23.12
C GLN A 15 10.91 -15.29 -23.10
N GLU A 16 10.11 -15.00 -22.07
CA GLU A 16 8.72 -15.47 -21.96
C GLU A 16 7.87 -15.04 -23.16
N VAL A 17 7.89 -13.75 -23.52
CA VAL A 17 7.17 -13.23 -24.69
C VAL A 17 7.74 -13.81 -25.98
N ALA A 18 9.06 -13.88 -26.13
CA ALA A 18 9.68 -14.38 -27.38
C ALA A 18 9.36 -15.86 -27.64
N VAL A 19 9.41 -16.71 -26.61
CA VAL A 19 9.05 -18.14 -26.70
C VAL A 19 7.54 -18.30 -26.92
N SER A 20 6.71 -17.59 -26.15
CA SER A 20 5.24 -17.59 -26.33
C SER A 20 4.82 -17.17 -27.73
N ALA A 21 5.52 -16.19 -28.30
CA ALA A 21 5.26 -15.68 -29.64
C ALA A 21 5.76 -16.61 -30.76
N GLU A 22 6.75 -17.47 -30.49
CA GLU A 22 7.24 -18.45 -31.48
C GLU A 22 6.40 -19.73 -31.49
N MET A 23 5.94 -20.17 -30.31
CA MET A 23 4.95 -21.27 -30.21
C MET A 23 3.69 -20.93 -31.02
N LEU A 24 3.06 -19.78 -30.75
CA LEU A 24 1.85 -19.37 -31.46
C LEU A 24 2.08 -19.10 -32.96
N ARG A 25 3.28 -18.62 -33.36
CA ARG A 25 3.65 -18.53 -34.78
C ARG A 25 3.66 -19.90 -35.42
N THR A 26 4.30 -20.88 -34.78
CA THR A 26 4.42 -22.26 -35.28
C THR A 26 3.05 -22.92 -35.41
N GLU A 27 2.18 -22.75 -34.41
CA GLU A 27 0.79 -23.25 -34.41
C GLU A 27 -0.01 -22.66 -35.60
N VAL A 28 0.06 -21.35 -35.82
CA VAL A 28 -0.62 -20.67 -36.93
C VAL A 28 -0.03 -21.05 -38.29
N GLU A 29 1.30 -21.19 -38.41
CA GLU A 29 1.96 -21.60 -39.66
C GLU A 29 1.64 -23.06 -40.02
N MET A 30 1.51 -23.97 -39.04
CA MET A 30 1.01 -25.34 -39.27
C MET A 30 -0.45 -25.34 -39.72
N ALA A 31 -1.32 -24.52 -39.12
CA ALA A 31 -2.72 -24.40 -39.54
C ALA A 31 -2.84 -23.86 -40.98
N ARG A 32 -2.04 -22.85 -41.35
CA ARG A 32 -1.96 -22.34 -42.74
C ARG A 32 -1.47 -23.42 -43.72
N ALA A 33 -0.51 -24.25 -43.32
CA ALA A 33 0.00 -25.35 -44.14
C ALA A 33 -1.00 -26.51 -44.31
N ALA A 34 -1.92 -26.72 -43.35
CA ALA A 34 -3.01 -27.68 -43.47
C ALA A 34 -4.13 -27.22 -44.44
N GLY A 35 -4.23 -25.91 -44.67
CA GLY A 35 -5.24 -25.29 -45.53
C GLY A 35 -6.34 -24.60 -44.72
N LEU A 36 -6.54 -23.31 -44.98
CA LEU A 36 -7.52 -22.45 -44.29
C LEU A 36 -8.52 -21.85 -45.28
N ASP A 37 -9.70 -21.48 -44.79
CA ASP A 37 -10.62 -20.64 -45.56
C ASP A 37 -10.13 -19.17 -45.67
N PRO A 38 -10.68 -18.34 -46.59
CA PRO A 38 -10.21 -16.97 -46.78
C PRO A 38 -10.34 -16.04 -45.56
N GLN A 39 -11.29 -16.28 -44.66
CA GLN A 39 -11.46 -15.52 -43.42
C GLN A 39 -10.46 -15.99 -42.35
N GLN A 40 -10.23 -17.30 -42.24
CA GLN A 40 -9.22 -17.88 -41.37
C GLN A 40 -7.79 -17.45 -41.78
N GLU A 41 -7.48 -17.44 -43.07
CA GLU A 41 -6.19 -16.95 -43.60
C GLU A 41 -6.00 -15.45 -43.33
N ALA A 42 -7.05 -14.63 -43.48
CA ALA A 42 -7.01 -13.22 -43.12
C ALA A 42 -6.77 -13.02 -41.60
N ALA A 43 -7.38 -13.86 -40.75
CA ALA A 43 -7.12 -13.85 -39.31
C ALA A 43 -5.68 -14.28 -39.00
N ALA A 44 -5.17 -15.34 -39.64
CA ALA A 44 -3.81 -15.85 -39.45
C ALA A 44 -2.73 -14.81 -39.81
N VAL A 45 -2.90 -14.08 -40.93
CA VAL A 45 -2.05 -12.93 -41.29
C VAL A 45 -2.11 -11.82 -40.22
N GLY A 46 -3.28 -11.61 -39.59
CA GLY A 46 -3.44 -10.71 -38.45
C GLY A 46 -2.67 -11.17 -37.20
N VAL A 47 -2.74 -12.46 -36.86
CA VAL A 47 -2.02 -13.04 -35.71
C VAL A 47 -0.51 -12.90 -35.89
N LEU A 48 0.03 -13.29 -37.06
CA LEU A 48 1.46 -13.21 -37.35
C LEU A 48 2.00 -11.77 -37.21
N ARG A 49 1.25 -10.78 -37.71
CA ARG A 49 1.60 -9.35 -37.56
C ARG A 49 1.64 -8.91 -36.09
N LEU A 50 0.68 -9.34 -35.27
CA LEU A 50 0.68 -9.04 -33.83
C LEU A 50 1.86 -9.73 -33.12
N LEU A 51 2.24 -10.94 -33.53
CA LEU A 51 3.41 -11.65 -33.00
C LEU A 51 4.74 -10.97 -33.39
N ASP A 52 4.83 -10.38 -34.58
CA ASP A 52 5.97 -9.53 -34.97
C ASP A 52 6.03 -8.25 -34.13
N MET A 53 4.89 -7.58 -33.90
CA MET A 53 4.81 -6.40 -33.04
C MET A 53 5.19 -6.71 -31.58
N ALA A 54 4.73 -7.83 -31.04
CA ALA A 54 5.10 -8.30 -29.70
C ALA A 54 6.61 -8.55 -29.57
N ARG A 55 7.22 -9.24 -30.54
CA ARG A 55 8.67 -9.49 -30.58
C ARG A 55 9.46 -8.19 -30.80
N ALA A 56 8.99 -7.27 -31.65
CA ALA A 56 9.65 -5.98 -31.87
C ALA A 56 9.69 -5.13 -30.60
N ALA A 57 8.58 -5.08 -29.84
CA ALA A 57 8.52 -4.41 -28.54
C ALA A 57 9.44 -5.08 -27.50
N ALA A 58 9.42 -6.41 -27.40
CA ALA A 58 10.25 -7.16 -26.46
C ALA A 58 11.76 -7.00 -26.72
N TYR A 59 12.19 -7.08 -27.99
CA TYR A 59 13.59 -6.90 -28.41
C TYR A 59 14.00 -5.45 -28.64
N ARG A 60 13.12 -4.46 -28.41
CA ARG A 60 13.38 -3.02 -28.58
C ARG A 60 13.81 -2.63 -30.00
N LYS A 61 13.25 -3.25 -31.03
CA LYS A 61 13.58 -2.96 -32.45
C LYS A 61 12.89 -1.67 -32.92
N GLY A 62 13.41 -0.51 -32.52
CA GLY A 62 13.00 0.81 -32.99
C GLY A 62 13.68 1.98 -32.28
N PRO A 63 13.63 3.20 -32.84
CA PRO A 63 14.07 4.40 -32.13
C PRO A 63 13.15 4.67 -30.94
N VAL A 64 13.72 4.89 -29.76
CA VAL A 64 12.98 4.91 -28.49
C VAL A 64 13.36 6.12 -27.62
N PRO A 65 12.40 6.75 -26.90
CA PRO A 65 12.70 7.84 -25.97
C PRO A 65 13.69 7.47 -24.87
N GLY A 66 14.29 8.49 -24.25
CA GLY A 66 15.45 8.37 -23.35
C GLY A 66 15.32 7.38 -22.18
N TRP A 67 16.48 6.87 -21.76
CA TRP A 67 16.67 5.79 -20.77
C TRP A 67 15.80 5.90 -19.50
N PHE A 68 15.72 7.09 -18.88
CA PHE A 68 14.91 7.33 -17.69
C PHE A 68 13.41 7.07 -17.91
N SER A 69 12.85 7.58 -19.01
CA SER A 69 11.42 7.42 -19.36
C SER A 69 11.04 5.95 -19.54
N GLN A 70 11.94 5.16 -20.16
CA GLN A 70 11.73 3.73 -20.33
C GLN A 70 11.68 2.94 -19.02
N HIS A 71 12.49 3.33 -18.03
CA HIS A 71 12.54 2.64 -16.74
C HIS A 71 11.26 2.89 -15.93
N TRP A 72 10.73 4.10 -15.98
CA TRP A 72 9.50 4.50 -15.30
C TRP A 72 8.23 3.96 -15.98
N ASN A 73 8.05 4.21 -17.27
CA ASN A 73 6.73 4.06 -17.91
C ASN A 73 6.40 2.59 -18.28
N GLY A 74 7.42 1.76 -18.57
CA GLY A 74 7.23 0.33 -18.86
C GLY A 74 6.49 0.00 -20.17
N THR A 75 6.23 1.00 -21.02
CA THR A 75 5.40 0.91 -22.25
C THR A 75 5.82 -0.19 -23.22
N LEU A 76 7.13 -0.52 -23.31
CA LEU A 76 7.61 -1.60 -24.17
C LEU A 76 7.29 -3.00 -23.62
N VAL A 77 7.12 -3.15 -22.30
CA VAL A 77 6.63 -4.41 -21.69
C VAL A 77 5.15 -4.54 -22.00
N GLU A 78 4.39 -3.49 -21.75
CA GLU A 78 2.94 -3.44 -21.99
C GLU A 78 2.60 -3.68 -23.47
N ALA A 79 3.27 -2.99 -24.40
CA ALA A 79 3.10 -3.23 -25.83
C ALA A 79 3.47 -4.67 -26.24
N ALA A 80 4.45 -5.31 -25.59
CA ALA A 80 4.83 -6.68 -25.89
C ALA A 80 3.74 -7.69 -25.45
N TYR A 81 3.23 -7.57 -24.22
CA TYR A 81 2.15 -8.46 -23.73
C TYR A 81 0.80 -8.15 -24.39
N LEU A 82 0.40 -6.88 -24.57
CA LEU A 82 -0.85 -6.51 -25.27
C LEU A 82 -0.92 -7.10 -26.69
N ASN A 83 0.17 -7.02 -27.47
CA ASN A 83 0.20 -7.61 -28.80
C ASN A 83 0.18 -9.15 -28.76
N LEU A 84 0.86 -9.79 -27.80
CA LEU A 84 0.81 -11.24 -27.60
C LEU A 84 -0.58 -11.73 -27.16
N HIS A 85 -1.27 -10.99 -26.30
CA HIS A 85 -2.61 -11.32 -25.82
C HIS A 85 -3.68 -11.07 -26.89
N ALA A 86 -3.55 -10.00 -27.68
CA ALA A 86 -4.36 -9.79 -28.88
C ALA A 86 -4.13 -10.90 -29.92
N ALA A 87 -2.88 -11.34 -30.12
CA ALA A 87 -2.55 -12.45 -31.01
C ALA A 87 -3.22 -13.75 -30.56
N ARG A 88 -3.15 -14.11 -29.26
CA ARG A 88 -3.84 -15.29 -28.70
C ARG A 88 -5.36 -15.21 -28.83
N ALA A 89 -5.96 -14.05 -28.59
CA ALA A 89 -7.41 -13.88 -28.75
C ALA A 89 -7.86 -14.00 -30.22
N LEU A 90 -7.05 -13.53 -31.18
CA LEU A 90 -7.34 -13.64 -32.61
C LEU A 90 -7.07 -15.05 -33.17
N ALA A 91 -6.11 -15.79 -32.60
CA ALA A 91 -5.77 -17.16 -33.03
C ALA A 91 -6.94 -18.15 -32.90
N VAL A 92 -7.93 -17.87 -32.02
CA VAL A 92 -9.18 -18.64 -31.89
C VAL A 92 -9.96 -18.73 -33.21
N GLU A 93 -9.80 -17.75 -34.11
CA GLU A 93 -10.42 -17.80 -35.45
C GLU A 93 -9.76 -18.84 -36.37
N VAL A 94 -8.47 -19.12 -36.16
CA VAL A 94 -7.64 -20.02 -36.99
C VAL A 94 -7.79 -21.48 -36.57
N LEU A 95 -8.25 -21.75 -35.34
CA LEU A 95 -8.44 -23.11 -34.82
C LEU A 95 -9.51 -23.89 -35.61
N ASP A 96 -9.23 -25.17 -35.85
CA ASP A 96 -10.23 -26.14 -36.30
C ASP A 96 -11.22 -26.50 -35.17
N GLU A 97 -12.25 -27.29 -35.47
CA GLU A 97 -13.26 -27.64 -34.45
C GLU A 97 -12.70 -28.43 -33.24
N PRO A 98 -11.83 -29.45 -33.38
CA PRO A 98 -11.28 -30.15 -32.22
C PRO A 98 -10.32 -29.28 -31.39
N ALA A 99 -9.46 -28.44 -31.99
CA ALA A 99 -8.61 -27.52 -31.22
C ALA A 99 -9.42 -26.39 -30.57
N LEU A 100 -10.46 -25.88 -31.24
CA LEU A 100 -11.40 -24.94 -30.65
C LEU A 100 -12.12 -25.55 -29.43
N ALA A 101 -12.54 -26.81 -29.51
CA ALA A 101 -13.12 -27.53 -28.37
C ALA A 101 -12.11 -27.69 -27.22
N ALA A 102 -10.83 -27.93 -27.53
CA ALA A 102 -9.78 -28.05 -26.52
C ALA A 102 -9.47 -26.74 -25.77
N GLU A 103 -9.51 -25.58 -26.44
CA GLU A 103 -9.25 -24.26 -25.79
C GLU A 103 -10.42 -23.77 -24.91
N ILE A 104 -11.61 -24.38 -24.97
CA ILE A 104 -12.76 -23.99 -24.11
C ILE A 104 -12.42 -24.07 -22.63
N ALA A 105 -11.89 -25.21 -22.16
CA ALA A 105 -11.60 -25.41 -20.73
C ALA A 105 -10.44 -24.50 -20.23
N PRO A 106 -9.30 -24.36 -20.94
CA PRO A 106 -8.28 -23.35 -20.65
C PRO A 106 -8.82 -21.92 -20.66
N ALA A 107 -9.67 -21.53 -21.62
CA ALA A 107 -10.24 -20.19 -21.67
C ALA A 107 -11.16 -19.91 -20.48
N ILE A 108 -12.01 -20.87 -20.09
CA ILE A 108 -12.86 -20.77 -18.90
C ILE A 108 -12.01 -20.70 -17.61
N ALA A 109 -11.01 -21.58 -17.43
CA ALA A 109 -10.15 -21.56 -16.26
C ALA A 109 -9.40 -20.22 -16.12
N ARG A 110 -8.85 -19.72 -17.24
CA ARG A 110 -8.17 -18.41 -17.33
C ARG A 110 -9.13 -17.25 -16.98
N ALA A 111 -10.35 -17.26 -17.53
CA ALA A 111 -11.39 -16.30 -17.20
C ALA A 111 -11.82 -16.36 -15.73
N GLN A 112 -11.94 -17.55 -15.15
CA GLN A 112 -12.29 -17.74 -13.74
C GLN A 112 -11.22 -17.21 -12.77
N THR A 113 -9.94 -17.28 -13.15
CA THR A 113 -8.81 -16.72 -12.39
C THR A 113 -8.64 -15.21 -12.57
N ALA A 114 -8.86 -14.69 -13.78
CA ALA A 114 -8.63 -13.27 -14.09
C ALA A 114 -9.82 -12.34 -13.75
N MET A 115 -11.07 -12.84 -13.81
CA MET A 115 -12.28 -12.02 -13.63
C MET A 115 -13.01 -12.33 -12.32
N HIS A 116 -13.49 -11.28 -11.66
CA HIS A 116 -14.24 -11.36 -10.40
C HIS A 116 -15.46 -12.30 -10.52
N PRO A 117 -15.84 -13.09 -9.48
CA PRO A 117 -16.96 -14.04 -9.57
C PRO A 117 -18.29 -13.45 -10.02
N SER A 118 -18.52 -12.14 -9.81
CA SER A 118 -19.73 -11.42 -10.23
C SER A 118 -19.61 -10.65 -11.55
N ASP A 119 -18.54 -10.83 -12.33
CA ASP A 119 -18.39 -10.18 -13.63
C ASP A 119 -19.33 -10.84 -14.67
N GLN A 120 -20.27 -10.05 -15.20
CA GLN A 120 -21.28 -10.48 -16.18
C GLN A 120 -20.69 -10.98 -17.51
N ARG A 121 -19.37 -10.86 -17.72
CA ARG A 121 -18.64 -11.39 -18.88
C ARG A 121 -18.12 -12.81 -18.69
N ARG A 122 -18.20 -13.36 -17.47
CA ARG A 122 -17.92 -14.79 -17.22
C ARG A 122 -19.03 -15.63 -17.85
N VAL A 123 -18.64 -16.60 -18.68
CA VAL A 123 -19.54 -17.58 -19.30
C VAL A 123 -19.20 -18.96 -18.74
N THR A 124 -20.22 -19.77 -18.47
CA THR A 124 -20.08 -21.15 -17.98
C THR A 124 -19.73 -22.12 -19.11
N ALA A 125 -19.29 -23.33 -18.75
CA ALA A 125 -19.06 -24.41 -19.72
C ALA A 125 -20.37 -24.82 -20.42
N ASP A 126 -21.48 -24.84 -19.67
CA ASP A 126 -22.78 -25.29 -20.15
C ASP A 126 -23.39 -24.31 -21.15
N GLU A 127 -23.27 -22.99 -20.91
CA GLU A 127 -23.65 -21.94 -21.87
C GLU A 127 -22.83 -22.02 -23.17
N LEU A 128 -21.52 -22.28 -23.07
CA LEU A 128 -20.65 -22.44 -24.24
C LEU A 128 -20.94 -23.74 -25.01
N ALA A 129 -21.32 -24.81 -24.31
CA ALA A 129 -21.73 -26.09 -24.90
C ALA A 129 -23.11 -26.00 -25.57
N ALA A 130 -24.05 -25.25 -25.00
CA ALA A 130 -25.36 -24.97 -25.58
C ALA A 130 -25.30 -24.05 -26.81
N ALA A 131 -24.27 -23.20 -26.91
CA ALA A 131 -24.09 -22.31 -28.06
C ALA A 131 -23.82 -23.07 -29.38
N PRO A 132 -24.44 -22.67 -30.52
CA PRO A 132 -24.12 -23.20 -31.85
C PRO A 132 -22.64 -23.01 -32.21
N LEU A 133 -22.04 -23.94 -32.98
CA LEU A 133 -20.61 -23.93 -33.33
C LEU A 133 -20.09 -22.58 -33.86
N ALA A 134 -20.84 -21.95 -34.79
CA ALA A 134 -20.50 -20.64 -35.34
C ALA A 134 -20.48 -19.51 -34.28
N ALA A 135 -21.39 -19.56 -33.29
CA ALA A 135 -21.39 -18.62 -32.16
C ALA A 135 -20.31 -18.97 -31.13
N ARG A 136 -20.02 -20.27 -30.93
CA ARG A 136 -19.05 -20.78 -29.96
C ARG A 136 -17.64 -20.24 -30.22
N ARG A 137 -17.19 -20.19 -31.48
CA ARG A 137 -15.89 -19.57 -31.85
C ARG A 137 -15.81 -18.10 -31.41
N ALA A 138 -16.84 -17.30 -31.72
CA ALA A 138 -16.91 -15.89 -31.33
C ALA A 138 -16.97 -15.69 -29.80
N LEU A 139 -17.70 -16.57 -29.09
CA LEU A 139 -17.78 -16.56 -27.63
C LEU A 139 -16.45 -16.94 -26.95
N VAL A 140 -15.76 -17.99 -27.42
CA VAL A 140 -14.42 -18.35 -26.93
C VAL A 140 -13.43 -17.21 -27.18
N ARG A 141 -13.39 -16.64 -28.39
CA ARG A 141 -12.56 -15.48 -28.74
C ARG A 141 -12.80 -14.31 -27.78
N ARG A 142 -14.07 -13.99 -27.51
CA ARG A 142 -14.44 -12.93 -26.56
C ARG A 142 -13.97 -13.27 -25.15
N LEU A 143 -14.24 -14.48 -24.66
CA LEU A 143 -13.85 -14.92 -23.31
C LEU A 143 -12.32 -14.84 -23.11
N VAL A 144 -11.55 -15.28 -24.11
CA VAL A 144 -10.08 -15.17 -24.12
C VAL A 144 -9.65 -13.70 -24.08
N ARG A 145 -10.22 -12.83 -24.93
CA ARG A 145 -9.94 -11.38 -24.92
C ARG A 145 -10.26 -10.75 -23.56
N ASP A 146 -11.51 -10.89 -23.10
CA ASP A 146 -12.01 -10.26 -21.88
C ASP A 146 -11.18 -10.74 -20.65
N SER A 147 -10.72 -12.00 -20.65
CA SER A 147 -9.80 -12.54 -19.62
C SER A 147 -8.39 -11.93 -19.62
N TYR A 148 -7.81 -11.66 -20.80
CA TYR A 148 -6.50 -10.99 -20.89
C TYR A 148 -6.61 -9.49 -20.58
N GLU A 149 -7.66 -8.82 -21.04
CA GLU A 149 -7.92 -7.41 -20.73
C GLU A 149 -8.05 -7.20 -19.20
N ALA A 150 -8.71 -8.13 -18.50
CA ALA A 150 -8.78 -8.13 -17.04
C ALA A 150 -7.39 -8.32 -16.37
N LEU A 151 -6.54 -9.18 -16.92
CA LEU A 151 -5.18 -9.44 -16.42
C LEU A 151 -4.24 -8.23 -16.63
N ASP A 152 -4.27 -7.62 -17.82
CA ASP A 152 -3.46 -6.44 -18.15
C ASP A 152 -3.86 -5.23 -17.29
N LEU A 153 -5.15 -5.04 -17.01
CA LEU A 153 -5.62 -4.03 -16.06
C LEU A 153 -5.09 -4.27 -14.63
N GLN A 154 -4.93 -5.52 -14.18
CA GLN A 154 -4.30 -5.83 -12.89
C GLN A 154 -2.79 -5.49 -12.91
N HIS A 155 -2.07 -5.88 -13.96
CA HIS A 155 -0.65 -5.55 -14.13
C HIS A 155 -0.39 -4.04 -14.17
N THR A 156 -1.25 -3.26 -14.85
CA THR A 156 -1.13 -1.80 -14.91
C THR A 156 -1.38 -1.14 -13.56
N ARG A 157 -2.34 -1.64 -12.76
CA ARG A 157 -2.56 -1.18 -11.36
C ARG A 157 -1.36 -1.50 -10.45
N LEU A 158 -0.75 -2.67 -10.58
CA LEU A 158 0.46 -3.03 -9.83
C LEU A 158 1.63 -2.11 -10.21
N ARG A 159 1.78 -1.76 -11.50
CA ARG A 159 2.85 -0.86 -11.96
C ARG A 159 2.66 0.58 -11.48
N SER A 160 1.44 1.14 -11.54
CA SER A 160 1.18 2.50 -11.04
C SER A 160 1.41 2.57 -9.53
N PHE A 161 0.93 1.59 -8.76
CA PHE A 161 1.20 1.48 -7.33
C PHE A 161 2.71 1.39 -7.03
N ARG A 162 3.46 0.54 -7.74
CA ARG A 162 4.92 0.44 -7.60
C ARG A 162 5.61 1.78 -7.87
N ASN A 163 5.21 2.50 -8.91
CA ASN A 163 5.81 3.78 -9.27
C ASN A 163 5.48 4.87 -8.22
N ILE A 164 4.26 4.89 -7.68
CA ILE A 164 3.88 5.76 -6.55
C ILE A 164 4.73 5.44 -5.31
N VAL A 165 4.88 4.17 -4.94
CA VAL A 165 5.72 3.74 -3.80
C VAL A 165 7.19 4.15 -3.98
N VAL A 166 7.75 4.02 -5.19
CA VAL A 166 9.12 4.46 -5.50
C VAL A 166 9.24 5.99 -5.44
N LEU A 167 8.24 6.74 -5.91
CA LEU A 167 8.20 8.20 -5.79
C LEU A 167 8.15 8.64 -4.32
N CYS A 168 7.29 8.02 -3.50
CA CYS A 168 7.26 8.27 -2.06
C CYS A 168 8.60 7.94 -1.38
N ALA A 169 9.25 6.83 -1.76
CA ALA A 169 10.56 6.47 -1.22
C ALA A 169 11.63 7.49 -1.59
N ALA A 170 11.63 8.00 -2.83
CA ALA A 170 12.53 9.07 -3.26
C ALA A 170 12.27 10.37 -2.49
N LEU A 171 11.01 10.79 -2.34
CA LEU A 171 10.63 12.01 -1.61
C LEU A 171 11.01 11.94 -0.12
N VAL A 172 10.74 10.82 0.57
CA VAL A 172 11.17 10.62 1.96
C VAL A 172 12.70 10.58 2.08
N THR A 173 13.41 9.96 1.12
CA THR A 173 14.88 9.97 1.10
C THR A 173 15.43 11.39 0.93
N ILE A 174 14.87 12.19 0.01
CA ILE A 174 15.25 13.59 -0.19
C ILE A 174 14.98 14.41 1.09
N LEU A 175 13.84 14.21 1.75
CA LEU A 175 13.48 14.91 2.99
C LEU A 175 14.42 14.54 4.16
N VAL A 176 14.81 13.26 4.28
CA VAL A 176 15.78 12.81 5.29
C VAL A 176 17.17 13.41 5.00
N VAL A 177 17.64 13.35 3.74
CA VAL A 177 18.94 13.92 3.35
C VAL A 177 18.97 15.44 3.55
N ALA A 178 17.90 16.15 3.21
CA ALA A 178 17.78 17.58 3.44
C ALA A 178 17.77 17.93 4.94
N THR A 179 17.00 17.19 5.75
CA THR A 179 16.98 17.34 7.22
C THR A 179 18.37 17.11 7.82
N VAL A 180 19.05 16.02 7.46
CA VAL A 180 20.43 15.74 7.91
C VAL A 180 21.37 16.86 7.49
N ALA A 181 21.35 17.30 6.23
CA ALA A 181 22.24 18.36 5.76
C ALA A 181 22.02 19.71 6.48
N VAL A 182 20.76 20.11 6.70
CA VAL A 182 20.41 21.37 7.39
C VAL A 182 20.77 21.31 8.87
N VAL A 183 20.47 20.21 9.57
CA VAL A 183 20.76 20.06 11.00
C VAL A 183 22.25 19.85 11.24
N SER A 184 22.96 19.10 10.41
CA SER A 184 24.43 19.00 10.50
C SER A 184 25.12 20.35 10.24
N ALA A 185 24.53 21.23 9.43
CA ALA A 185 25.02 22.60 9.25
C ALA A 185 24.62 23.56 10.38
N ARG A 186 23.51 23.29 11.10
CA ARG A 186 22.99 24.13 12.20
C ARG A 186 22.41 23.26 13.35
N PRO A 187 23.26 22.64 14.21
CA PRO A 187 22.81 21.67 15.21
C PRO A 187 21.83 22.23 16.26
N SER A 188 21.79 23.55 16.44
CA SER A 188 20.85 24.25 17.31
C SER A 188 19.40 24.26 16.81
N MET A 189 19.13 23.96 15.53
CA MET A 189 17.76 23.89 15.01
C MET A 189 16.96 22.70 15.55
N LEU A 190 17.61 21.55 15.72
CA LEU A 190 16.99 20.32 16.21
C LEU A 190 17.96 19.65 17.20
N PRO A 191 18.04 20.15 18.45
CA PRO A 191 18.90 19.57 19.47
C PRO A 191 18.38 18.19 19.87
N LEU A 192 19.13 17.14 19.51
CA LEU A 192 18.79 15.75 19.85
C LEU A 192 19.35 15.30 21.22
N CYS A 193 19.96 16.21 21.98
CA CYS A 193 20.59 15.92 23.27
C CYS A 193 19.66 16.11 24.47
N PHE A 194 19.66 15.16 25.38
CA PHE A 194 18.85 15.14 26.60
C PHE A 194 19.64 15.72 27.78
N ALA A 195 18.93 16.40 28.68
CA ALA A 195 19.48 17.01 29.89
C ALA A 195 18.93 16.27 31.13
N PRO A 196 19.53 15.13 31.53
CA PRO A 196 19.12 14.38 32.69
C PRO A 196 19.30 15.18 33.99
N GLN A 197 18.61 14.75 35.06
CA GLN A 197 18.62 15.42 36.37
C GLN A 197 20.02 15.55 37.00
N THR A 198 20.98 14.76 36.53
CA THR A 198 22.41 14.82 36.91
C THR A 198 23.18 15.99 36.30
N GLY A 199 22.53 16.84 35.50
CA GLY A 199 23.10 18.09 34.96
C GLY A 199 24.11 17.92 33.81
N ARG A 200 24.41 16.68 33.39
CA ARG A 200 25.33 16.40 32.27
C ARG A 200 24.55 16.10 30.98
N LEU A 201 24.67 16.98 29.99
CA LEU A 201 24.07 16.79 28.67
C LEU A 201 24.55 15.49 27.98
N VAL A 202 23.61 14.73 27.40
CA VAL A 202 23.88 13.47 26.68
C VAL A 202 23.32 13.57 25.27
N CYS A 203 24.17 13.36 24.26
CA CYS A 203 23.83 13.47 22.83
C CYS A 203 23.96 12.10 22.12
N PRO A 204 23.30 11.88 20.97
CA PRO A 204 23.48 10.67 20.16
C PRO A 204 24.94 10.36 19.77
N SER A 205 25.80 11.38 19.57
CA SER A 205 27.23 11.18 19.30
C SER A 205 28.06 10.82 20.54
N GLY A 206 27.56 11.13 21.74
CA GLY A 206 28.24 10.91 23.02
C GLY A 206 27.95 12.02 24.03
N THR A 207 28.83 12.15 25.04
CA THR A 207 28.74 13.22 26.04
C THR A 207 29.42 14.48 25.52
N ALA A 208 28.64 15.55 25.30
CA ALA A 208 29.12 16.80 24.73
C ALA A 208 28.62 18.02 25.54
N THR A 209 29.28 19.17 25.39
CA THR A 209 28.87 20.45 25.99
C THR A 209 27.74 21.15 25.23
N GLY A 210 27.29 20.59 24.10
CA GLY A 210 26.23 21.11 23.24
C GLY A 210 25.95 20.18 22.06
N PRO A 211 24.88 20.42 21.29
CA PRO A 211 24.50 19.59 20.14
C PRO A 211 25.55 19.63 19.02
N GLN A 212 25.81 18.47 18.42
CA GLN A 212 26.83 18.27 17.41
C GLN A 212 26.24 17.97 16.03
N SER A 213 26.99 18.31 14.97
CA SER A 213 26.60 18.01 13.59
C SER A 213 26.47 16.51 13.28
N ALA A 214 27.12 15.65 14.08
CA ALA A 214 27.03 14.21 13.98
C ALA A 214 25.75 13.60 14.57
N ASP A 215 25.05 14.29 15.49
CA ASP A 215 23.93 13.71 16.24
C ASP A 215 22.79 13.22 15.34
N VAL A 216 22.39 14.08 14.41
CA VAL A 216 21.33 13.77 13.42
C VAL A 216 21.76 12.65 12.47
N LEU A 217 23.05 12.57 12.13
CA LEU A 217 23.59 11.53 11.25
C LEU A 217 23.59 10.17 11.95
N VAL A 218 23.99 10.13 13.23
CA VAL A 218 23.97 8.89 14.03
C VAL A 218 22.53 8.39 14.21
N VAL A 219 21.58 9.25 14.62
CA VAL A 219 20.16 8.87 14.74
C VAL A 219 19.58 8.41 13.39
N ALA A 220 19.90 9.10 12.29
CA ALA A 220 19.46 8.69 10.96
C ALA A 220 20.00 7.31 10.57
N LEU A 221 21.29 7.05 10.76
CA LEU A 221 21.93 5.76 10.42
C LEU A 221 21.35 4.61 11.23
N ILE A 222 21.15 4.77 12.53
CA ILE A 222 20.54 3.73 13.38
C ILE A 222 19.05 3.53 13.00
N GLY A 223 18.33 4.59 12.63
CA GLY A 223 17.00 4.50 12.06
C GLY A 223 16.93 3.76 10.72
N LEU A 224 17.92 3.95 9.83
CA LEU A 224 18.06 3.17 8.58
C LEU A 224 18.24 1.67 8.89
N LEU A 225 19.02 1.32 9.93
CA LEU A 225 19.18 -0.09 10.34
C LEU A 225 17.87 -0.70 10.83
N GLY A 226 17.09 0.03 11.64
CA GLY A 226 15.75 -0.38 12.06
C GLY A 226 14.82 -0.58 10.85
N GLY A 227 14.84 0.36 9.90
CA GLY A 227 14.08 0.28 8.65
C GLY A 227 14.50 -0.88 7.75
N ALA A 228 15.80 -1.20 7.70
CA ALA A 228 16.35 -2.33 6.95
C ALA A 228 16.02 -3.69 7.58
N LEU A 229 15.98 -3.79 8.92
CA LEU A 229 15.46 -4.96 9.63
C LEU A 229 13.96 -5.16 9.34
N SER A 230 13.18 -4.08 9.39
CA SER A 230 11.74 -4.08 9.06
C SER A 230 11.50 -4.48 7.59
N ALA A 231 12.32 -3.98 6.66
CA ALA A 231 12.34 -4.40 5.26
C ALA A 231 12.68 -5.90 5.10
N THR A 232 13.67 -6.40 5.83
CA THR A 232 14.09 -7.81 5.77
C THR A 232 12.99 -8.76 6.27
N VAL A 233 12.31 -8.41 7.37
CA VAL A 233 11.15 -9.18 7.87
C VAL A 233 9.99 -9.13 6.86
N ALA A 234 9.70 -7.96 6.28
CA ALA A 234 8.67 -7.82 5.27
C ALA A 234 8.95 -8.67 4.01
N VAL A 235 10.21 -8.76 3.57
CA VAL A 235 10.63 -9.59 2.43
C VAL A 235 10.55 -11.09 2.75
N ARG A 236 10.92 -11.52 3.96
CA ARG A 236 10.83 -12.93 4.37
C ARG A 236 9.40 -13.48 4.41
N ASN A 237 8.41 -12.62 4.63
CA ASN A 237 6.99 -13.00 4.63
C ASN A 237 6.37 -13.09 3.22
N LEU A 238 7.13 -12.82 2.16
CA LEU A 238 6.66 -12.90 0.77
C LEU A 238 6.68 -14.35 0.27
N ARG A 239 5.49 -14.96 0.18
CA ARG A 239 5.30 -16.21 -0.58
C ARG A 239 5.32 -15.84 -2.07
N GLY A 240 6.13 -16.57 -2.85
CA GLY A 240 6.67 -16.09 -4.13
C GLY A 240 5.64 -15.65 -5.16
N SER A 241 5.61 -14.35 -5.46
CA SER A 241 4.89 -13.76 -6.59
C SER A 241 5.84 -13.61 -7.79
N SER A 242 5.79 -14.52 -8.76
CA SER A 242 6.66 -14.52 -9.95
C SER A 242 6.35 -13.42 -10.99
N SER A 243 5.62 -12.37 -10.62
CA SER A 243 5.26 -11.29 -11.54
C SER A 243 6.47 -10.40 -11.86
N ALA A 244 6.54 -9.83 -13.06
CA ALA A 244 7.58 -8.86 -13.44
C ALA A 244 7.49 -7.49 -12.72
N TYR A 245 6.63 -7.37 -11.70
CA TYR A 245 6.30 -6.15 -10.99
C TYR A 245 6.35 -6.37 -9.47
N ASP A 246 7.56 -6.49 -8.90
CA ASP A 246 7.80 -6.67 -7.46
C ASP A 246 7.39 -5.47 -6.60
N VAL A 247 6.08 -5.23 -6.51
CA VAL A 247 5.42 -4.28 -5.62
C VAL A 247 5.89 -4.45 -4.16
N PRO A 248 6.01 -5.68 -3.61
CA PRO A 248 6.50 -5.84 -2.24
C PRO A 248 7.97 -5.44 -2.06
N ALA A 249 8.82 -5.58 -3.08
CA ALA A 249 10.20 -5.10 -3.02
C ALA A 249 10.27 -3.57 -3.02
N ALA A 250 9.42 -2.88 -3.78
CA ALA A 250 9.28 -1.42 -3.69
C ALA A 250 8.81 -0.99 -2.28
N LEU A 251 7.86 -1.71 -1.68
CA LEU A 251 7.42 -1.50 -0.29
C LEU A 251 8.47 -1.89 0.77
N ALA A 252 9.51 -2.65 0.42
CA ALA A 252 10.67 -2.91 1.28
C ALA A 252 11.70 -1.77 1.15
N VAL A 253 11.98 -1.30 -0.07
CA VAL A 253 12.83 -0.13 -0.32
C VAL A 253 12.29 1.12 0.40
N LEU A 254 10.98 1.35 0.41
CA LEU A 254 10.35 2.47 1.14
C LEU A 254 10.61 2.44 2.67
N LYS A 255 10.71 1.25 3.29
CA LYS A 255 10.91 1.14 4.75
C LYS A 255 12.27 1.62 5.23
N VAL A 256 13.29 1.58 4.37
CA VAL A 256 14.66 1.99 4.74
C VAL A 256 14.74 3.48 5.06
N PRO A 257 14.44 4.43 4.15
CA PRO A 257 14.46 5.86 4.46
C PRO A 257 13.35 6.26 5.45
N LEU A 258 12.20 5.56 5.46
CA LEU A 258 11.14 5.80 6.44
C LEU A 258 11.61 5.48 7.87
N GLY A 259 12.52 4.52 8.06
CA GLY A 259 13.10 4.21 9.37
C GLY A 259 14.02 5.31 9.91
N ALA A 260 14.81 5.96 9.06
CA ALA A 260 15.55 7.16 9.45
C ALA A 260 14.59 8.31 9.82
N PHE A 261 13.54 8.49 9.03
CA PHE A 261 12.53 9.53 9.29
C PHE A 261 11.82 9.31 10.64
N THR A 262 11.32 8.10 10.92
CA THR A 262 10.64 7.81 12.20
C THR A 262 11.59 7.81 13.40
N ALA A 263 12.87 7.46 13.22
CA ALA A 263 13.87 7.62 14.28
C ALA A 263 14.11 9.09 14.64
N ILE A 264 14.35 9.97 13.65
CA ILE A 264 14.56 11.40 13.87
C ILE A 264 13.31 12.02 14.53
N VAL A 265 12.13 11.82 13.94
CA VAL A 265 10.88 12.39 14.47
C VAL A 265 10.53 11.80 15.85
N GLY A 266 10.75 10.50 16.08
CA GLY A 266 10.46 9.87 17.36
C GLY A 266 11.34 10.33 18.51
N ILE A 267 12.64 10.53 18.29
CA ILE A 267 13.53 11.12 19.31
C ILE A 267 13.13 12.56 19.63
N LEU A 268 12.69 13.34 18.63
CA LEU A 268 12.16 14.71 18.84
C LEU A 268 10.83 14.72 19.60
N VAL A 269 9.93 13.76 19.34
CA VAL A 269 8.65 13.61 20.03
C VAL A 269 8.85 13.18 21.49
N ILE A 270 9.81 12.27 21.76
CA ILE A 270 10.22 11.91 23.13
C ILE A 270 10.83 13.12 23.84
N ARG A 271 11.72 13.88 23.18
CA ARG A 271 12.30 15.12 23.72
C ARG A 271 11.23 16.17 24.06
N GLY A 272 10.18 16.27 23.25
CA GLY A 272 9.05 17.18 23.46
C GLY A 272 8.09 16.77 24.58
N GLY A 273 8.30 15.63 25.26
CA GLY A 273 7.43 15.15 26.33
C GLY A 273 6.07 14.62 25.87
N PHE A 274 5.83 14.52 24.56
CA PHE A 274 4.54 14.10 23.97
C PHE A 274 4.14 12.64 24.26
N ILE A 275 5.05 11.82 24.79
CA ILE A 275 4.77 10.45 25.23
C ILE A 275 5.16 10.34 26.72
N PRO A 276 4.18 10.31 27.64
CA PRO A 276 4.47 10.16 29.07
C PRO A 276 5.13 8.80 29.34
N GLY A 277 6.12 8.79 30.25
CA GLY A 277 6.85 7.58 30.65
C GLY A 277 8.02 7.17 29.75
N LEU A 278 8.22 7.79 28.58
CA LEU A 278 9.39 7.54 27.72
C LEU A 278 10.50 8.59 27.82
N THR A 279 10.41 9.56 28.74
CA THR A 279 11.31 10.73 28.81
C THR A 279 12.69 10.45 29.43
N ALA A 280 12.91 9.25 30.00
CA ALA A 280 14.18 8.83 30.62
C ALA A 280 15.20 8.32 29.57
N LEU A 281 15.75 9.24 28.77
CA LEU A 281 16.88 9.00 27.86
C LEU A 281 18.17 9.56 28.49
N ASP A 282 18.61 8.91 29.57
CA ASP A 282 19.74 9.31 30.41
C ASP A 282 21.10 8.84 29.87
N THR A 283 21.14 7.89 28.92
CA THR A 283 22.37 7.37 28.30
C THR A 283 22.33 7.38 26.77
N GLN A 284 23.52 7.43 26.16
CA GLN A 284 23.67 7.34 24.70
C GLN A 284 23.06 6.04 24.16
N ASP A 285 23.33 4.90 24.81
CA ASP A 285 22.83 3.60 24.38
C ASP A 285 21.30 3.51 24.39
N GLN A 286 20.63 4.20 25.33
CA GLN A 286 19.17 4.33 25.32
C GLN A 286 18.70 5.14 24.11
N ILE A 287 19.31 6.30 23.82
CA ILE A 287 18.97 7.13 22.65
C ILE A 287 19.10 6.32 21.35
N LEU A 288 20.19 5.56 21.20
CA LEU A 288 20.42 4.72 20.02
C LEU A 288 19.48 3.51 19.97
N GLY A 289 19.20 2.88 21.12
CA GLY A 289 18.21 1.80 21.24
C GLY A 289 16.81 2.26 20.82
N TYR A 290 16.36 3.42 21.30
CA TYR A 290 15.10 4.02 20.87
C TYR A 290 15.12 4.37 19.37
N ALA A 291 16.20 4.95 18.83
CA ALA A 291 16.31 5.22 17.40
C ALA A 291 16.17 3.94 16.54
N LEU A 292 16.75 2.81 16.98
CA LEU A 292 16.64 1.52 16.30
C LEU A 292 15.20 0.98 16.34
N VAL A 293 14.57 1.01 17.53
CA VAL A 293 13.20 0.54 17.74
C VAL A 293 12.20 1.41 16.97
N LEU A 294 12.33 2.73 17.01
CA LEU A 294 11.49 3.68 16.24
C LEU A 294 11.70 3.53 14.73
N GLY A 295 12.92 3.25 14.28
CA GLY A 295 13.22 2.95 12.88
C GLY A 295 12.60 1.64 12.39
N PHE A 296 12.42 0.65 13.27
CA PHE A 296 11.76 -0.62 12.98
C PHE A 296 10.22 -0.51 13.07
N ALA A 297 9.70 0.11 14.13
CA ALA A 297 8.30 0.13 14.53
C ALA A 297 7.45 1.26 13.88
N GLN A 298 7.78 1.62 12.64
CA GLN A 298 7.23 2.76 11.89
C GLN A 298 5.70 2.89 11.99
N GLN A 299 4.96 1.78 11.80
CA GLN A 299 3.49 1.76 11.82
C GLN A 299 2.88 1.87 13.23
N ALA A 300 3.61 1.50 14.28
CA ALA A 300 3.17 1.74 15.66
C ALA A 300 3.38 3.21 16.03
N PHE A 301 4.53 3.78 15.63
CA PHE A 301 4.87 5.16 15.88
C PHE A 301 3.87 6.15 15.25
N THR A 302 3.49 5.98 13.97
CA THR A 302 2.48 6.88 13.36
C THR A 302 1.14 6.82 14.09
N ARG A 303 0.64 5.62 14.42
CA ARG A 303 -0.63 5.46 15.16
C ARG A 303 -0.60 6.14 16.53
N LEU A 304 0.54 6.13 17.22
CA LEU A 304 0.70 6.85 18.48
C LEU A 304 0.61 8.36 18.28
N LEU A 305 1.29 8.93 17.28
CA LEU A 305 1.16 10.34 16.92
C LEU A 305 -0.28 10.72 16.53
N ASP A 306 -0.91 9.93 15.66
CA ASP A 306 -2.29 10.16 15.20
C ASP A 306 -3.26 10.19 16.40
N SER A 307 -3.08 9.26 17.36
CA SER A 307 -3.92 9.20 18.56
C SER A 307 -3.72 10.39 19.51
N GLN A 308 -2.48 10.84 19.71
CA GLN A 308 -2.19 12.02 20.55
C GLN A 308 -2.67 13.32 19.90
N ALA A 309 -2.51 13.47 18.58
CA ALA A 309 -3.07 14.60 17.83
C ALA A 309 -4.59 14.66 18.00
N GLN A 310 -5.29 13.53 17.90
CA GLN A 310 -6.73 13.47 18.12
C GLN A 310 -7.12 13.83 19.57
N THR A 311 -6.38 13.35 20.57
CA THR A 311 -6.60 13.71 21.99
C THR A 311 -6.46 15.21 22.21
N LEU A 312 -5.39 15.84 21.71
CA LEU A 312 -5.17 17.28 21.82
C LEU A 312 -6.28 18.08 21.11
N LEU A 313 -6.73 17.64 19.94
CA LEU A 313 -7.86 18.26 19.24
C LEU A 313 -9.18 18.16 20.02
N THR A 314 -9.40 17.08 20.78
CA THR A 314 -10.59 16.94 21.66
C THR A 314 -10.49 17.71 22.98
N GLN A 315 -9.31 18.22 23.36
CA GLN A 315 -9.12 19.05 24.55
C GLN A 315 -9.32 20.55 24.29
N LEU A 316 -9.39 20.97 23.02
CA LEU A 316 -9.76 22.34 22.65
C LEU A 316 -11.28 22.53 22.79
N PRO A 317 -11.76 23.61 23.46
CA PRO A 317 -13.18 23.90 23.54
C PRO A 317 -13.82 24.05 22.14
N ALA A 318 -14.82 23.21 21.84
CA ALA A 318 -15.62 23.36 20.64
C ALA A 318 -16.39 24.70 20.72
N LYS A 319 -16.03 25.64 19.84
CA LYS A 319 -16.56 27.02 19.80
C LYS A 319 -18.10 27.04 19.90
N ASP A 320 -18.63 27.53 21.02
CA ASP A 320 -20.05 27.42 21.41
C ASP A 320 -21.01 27.87 20.29
N PRO A 321 -21.86 26.97 19.76
CA PRO A 321 -23.00 27.33 18.94
C PRO A 321 -24.20 27.72 19.83
N ARG A 322 -24.00 28.69 20.74
CA ARG A 322 -25.04 29.25 21.61
C ARG A 322 -25.23 30.75 21.40
N SER A 323 -25.49 31.14 20.15
CA SER A 323 -26.32 32.31 19.87
C SER A 323 -27.78 31.93 20.11
N GLU A 324 -28.31 32.28 21.27
CA GLU A 324 -29.67 31.97 21.70
C GLU A 324 -30.72 32.68 20.80
N PRO A 325 -31.64 31.96 20.14
CA PRO A 325 -32.75 32.58 19.43
C PRO A 325 -33.77 33.17 20.43
N PRO A 326 -34.24 34.41 20.26
CA PRO A 326 -35.13 35.04 21.23
C PRO A 326 -36.48 34.32 21.32
N ALA A 327 -36.87 33.93 22.53
CA ALA A 327 -38.12 33.23 22.78
C ALA A 327 -39.35 34.16 22.59
N THR A 328 -40.05 34.02 21.46
CA THR A 328 -41.31 34.72 21.21
C THR A 328 -42.43 34.12 22.06
N SER A 329 -42.90 34.88 23.06
CA SER A 329 -44.04 34.49 23.90
C SER A 329 -45.37 34.95 23.29
N ALA A 330 -46.23 33.99 22.93
CA ALA A 330 -47.64 34.22 22.63
C ALA A 330 -48.48 33.03 23.15
N ARG A 331 -49.65 33.32 23.73
CA ARG A 331 -50.51 32.36 24.45
C ARG A 331 -51.65 31.80 23.54
N PRO A 332 -52.50 30.85 24.00
CA PRO A 332 -53.09 29.84 23.12
C PRO A 332 -54.53 30.13 22.69
N THR A 333 -55.01 29.36 21.71
CA THR A 333 -56.44 29.18 21.43
C THR A 333 -56.77 27.69 21.33
N THR A 334 -57.81 27.26 22.06
CA THR A 334 -58.35 25.90 22.04
C THR A 334 -59.26 25.65 20.85
N VAL A 335 -59.10 24.52 20.16
CA VAL A 335 -60.22 23.77 19.56
C VAL A 335 -60.00 22.28 19.80
N ALA A 336 -61.03 21.58 20.25
CA ALA A 336 -61.11 20.12 20.24
C ALA A 336 -62.45 19.71 19.62
N THR A 337 -62.45 18.74 18.69
CA THR A 337 -63.62 18.02 18.17
C THR A 337 -63.11 16.74 17.51
N ALA A 338 -63.89 15.65 17.55
CA ALA A 338 -63.45 14.30 17.16
C ALA A 338 -64.32 13.66 16.07
N ALA A 339 -63.69 12.83 15.24
CA ALA A 339 -64.26 11.77 14.38
C ALA A 339 -63.08 10.89 13.87
N GLY A 340 -63.22 9.60 13.54
CA GLY A 340 -64.34 8.67 13.65
C GLY A 340 -63.90 7.26 13.15
N THR A 341 -64.43 6.18 13.72
CA THR A 341 -63.90 4.80 13.60
C THR A 341 -64.52 3.90 12.50
N VAL A 342 -63.69 3.13 11.79
CA VAL A 342 -63.93 1.79 11.16
C VAL A 342 -62.56 1.07 11.03
N GLY A 343 -62.37 -0.26 11.13
CA GLY A 343 -63.27 -1.31 11.65
C GLY A 343 -63.15 -2.71 10.98
N ALA A 344 -62.22 -3.56 11.46
CA ALA A 344 -62.10 -5.02 11.16
C ALA A 344 -61.70 -5.41 9.70
N ALA A 345 -61.19 -6.61 9.35
CA ALA A 345 -60.73 -7.84 10.06
C ALA A 345 -59.59 -8.50 9.19
N ASP A 346 -59.08 -9.74 9.32
CA ASP A 346 -59.35 -10.95 10.14
C ASP A 346 -58.08 -11.88 10.21
N ALA A 347 -58.19 -13.14 10.67
CA ALA A 347 -57.11 -14.15 10.81
C ALA A 347 -56.99 -15.12 9.60
N THR A 348 -55.98 -15.98 9.39
CA THR A 348 -55.23 -17.00 10.19
C THR A 348 -53.81 -17.19 9.58
N GLY A 349 -52.78 -17.95 10.01
CA GLY A 349 -52.59 -19.12 10.88
C GLY A 349 -51.85 -20.25 10.11
N ASP A 350 -50.93 -21.08 10.63
CA ASP A 350 -50.34 -21.19 11.98
C ASP A 350 -48.98 -21.98 11.99
N VAL A 351 -48.04 -21.53 12.84
CA VAL A 351 -47.19 -22.29 13.80
C VAL A 351 -46.65 -23.70 13.47
N ILE A 352 -45.30 -23.87 13.51
CA ILE A 352 -44.47 -24.87 14.28
C ILE A 352 -43.05 -24.24 14.36
N GLU A 353 -42.51 -23.73 15.48
CA GLU A 353 -42.03 -24.37 16.73
C GLU A 353 -40.66 -25.10 16.61
N ALA A 354 -39.80 -24.94 17.63
CA ALA A 354 -38.41 -25.41 17.68
C ALA A 354 -38.02 -25.91 19.09
N PRO A 355 -36.95 -26.72 19.25
CA PRO A 355 -36.39 -27.01 20.58
C PRO A 355 -34.89 -26.70 20.75
N SER A 356 -34.60 -25.81 21.70
CA SER A 356 -33.56 -25.84 22.76
C SER A 356 -32.15 -26.45 22.55
N LEU A 357 -31.14 -25.73 23.09
CA LEU A 357 -29.80 -26.23 23.44
C LEU A 357 -29.81 -27.37 24.50
N PRO A 358 -28.66 -28.02 24.70
CA PRO A 358 -28.09 -28.14 26.05
C PRO A 358 -26.72 -27.44 26.20
N THR A 359 -26.31 -27.20 27.45
CA THR A 359 -25.15 -26.38 27.84
C THR A 359 -24.13 -27.20 28.67
N GLN A 360 -22.84 -26.82 28.57
CA GLN A 360 -21.71 -27.19 29.45
C GLN A 360 -21.23 -28.66 29.52
N ARG A 361 -19.91 -28.83 29.37
CA ARG A 361 -19.02 -29.15 30.51
C ARG A 361 -17.55 -28.93 30.18
N ASP A 362 -16.79 -28.45 31.15
CA ASP A 362 -15.33 -28.46 31.16
C ASP A 362 -14.78 -29.87 31.42
N VAL A 363 -13.65 -30.22 30.79
CA VAL A 363 -12.69 -31.22 31.30
C VAL A 363 -11.28 -30.77 30.96
N THR A 364 -10.40 -30.77 31.96
CA THR A 364 -8.95 -30.55 31.83
C THR A 364 -8.16 -31.82 32.19
N ALA A 365 -6.94 -31.92 31.63
CA ALA A 365 -5.83 -32.78 32.06
C ALA A 365 -5.92 -34.32 31.82
N GLY A 366 -4.76 -34.98 31.97
CA GLY A 366 -4.47 -36.38 31.57
C GLY A 366 -3.61 -36.42 30.30
N ALA A 367 -2.26 -36.31 30.31
CA ALA A 367 -1.22 -36.59 31.31
C ALA A 367 -0.95 -38.09 31.56
N ALA A 368 0.28 -38.52 31.22
CA ALA A 368 0.93 -39.78 31.58
C ALA A 368 2.46 -39.59 31.60
N ASP A 369 3.13 -40.32 32.50
CA ASP A 369 4.52 -40.22 32.97
C ASP A 369 5.63 -40.26 31.88
N GLY A 370 6.88 -39.81 32.06
CA GLY A 370 7.67 -39.45 33.27
C GLY A 370 8.86 -40.42 33.48
N PRO A 371 9.89 -40.15 34.31
CA PRO A 371 10.31 -38.91 34.99
C PRO A 371 11.77 -38.46 34.62
N ASP A 372 12.30 -37.34 35.15
CA ASP A 372 13.33 -37.35 36.24
C ASP A 372 13.90 -35.96 36.66
N GLN A 373 14.33 -35.88 37.92
CA GLN A 373 15.30 -34.96 38.56
C GLN A 373 15.05 -33.43 38.72
N GLN A 374 15.03 -33.02 40.00
CA GLN A 374 15.20 -31.69 40.63
C GLN A 374 16.56 -31.66 41.40
N PRO A 375 17.00 -30.67 42.23
CA PRO A 375 16.28 -29.57 42.89
C PRO A 375 16.98 -28.18 43.02
N GLY A 376 16.25 -27.19 43.58
CA GLY A 376 16.80 -26.00 44.29
C GLY A 376 16.84 -24.66 43.50
N GLY A 377 16.55 -23.49 44.08
CA GLY A 377 16.02 -23.18 45.43
C GLY A 377 15.95 -21.66 45.75
N GLN A 378 15.25 -21.32 46.84
CA GLN A 378 15.23 -20.04 47.59
C GLN A 378 14.62 -18.72 47.02
N GLN A 379 13.85 -18.06 47.90
CA GLN A 379 13.36 -16.66 47.97
C GLN A 379 13.67 -16.17 49.44
N PRO A 380 13.24 -15.01 50.03
CA PRO A 380 12.30 -13.93 49.61
C PRO A 380 12.80 -12.48 49.92
N GLY A 381 11.87 -11.49 49.99
CA GLY A 381 12.02 -10.14 50.62
C GLY A 381 12.16 -8.95 49.64
N ASP A 382 11.68 -7.73 49.89
CA ASP A 382 10.75 -7.21 50.93
C ASP A 382 10.08 -5.87 50.48
N GLN A 383 9.20 -5.30 51.33
CA GLN A 383 8.37 -4.07 51.16
C GLN A 383 8.83 -2.93 52.13
N PRO A 384 8.24 -1.70 52.20
CA PRO A 384 7.41 -0.91 51.26
C PRO A 384 7.89 0.59 51.20
N ASP A 385 6.98 1.56 51.40
CA ASP A 385 7.13 3.00 51.73
C ASP A 385 7.60 4.03 50.66
N ASP A 386 7.15 5.30 50.62
CA ASP A 386 5.86 5.91 51.05
C ASP A 386 5.69 7.34 50.42
N GLN A 387 4.53 7.97 50.64
CA GLN A 387 4.16 9.40 50.59
C GLN A 387 3.42 9.95 49.35
N VAL A 388 2.21 10.45 49.67
CA VAL A 388 1.40 11.40 48.88
C VAL A 388 1.44 12.75 49.61
N VAL A 389 1.62 13.85 48.87
CA VAL A 389 1.41 15.22 49.36
C VAL A 389 0.61 15.98 48.31
N ASP A 390 -0.39 16.76 48.74
CA ASP A 390 -1.44 17.29 47.87
C ASP A 390 -1.73 18.79 48.15
N LEU A 391 -2.12 19.49 47.08
CA LEU A 391 -2.80 20.80 46.96
C LEU A 391 -2.56 21.97 47.95
N ARG A 392 -2.11 23.10 47.37
CA ARG A 392 -2.46 24.53 47.63
C ARG A 392 -1.59 25.40 46.71
N ASP A 393 -1.92 26.61 46.27
CA ASP A 393 -3.10 27.45 46.02
C ASP A 393 -2.51 28.83 45.60
N ASP A 394 -3.33 29.86 45.36
CA ASP A 394 -2.97 31.23 44.88
C ASP A 394 -2.49 31.25 43.39
N ALA A 395 -3.05 32.03 42.43
CA ALA A 395 -3.50 33.45 42.37
C ALA A 395 -2.31 34.45 42.21
N ASP A 396 -2.34 35.51 41.38
CA ASP A 396 -3.39 36.10 40.51
C ASP A 396 -2.73 36.70 39.21
N PRO A 397 -3.17 37.75 38.45
CA PRO A 397 -3.00 37.79 36.98
C PRO A 397 -2.36 39.09 36.41
N THR A 398 -2.72 39.47 35.17
CA THR A 398 -2.37 40.70 34.42
C THR A 398 -0.94 40.76 33.83
N THR A 399 -0.62 41.50 32.75
CA THR A 399 -1.36 42.49 31.92
C THR A 399 -1.22 42.23 30.40
N SER A 400 -2.09 42.90 29.63
CA SER A 400 -1.98 43.34 28.23
C SER A 400 -0.57 43.87 27.83
N ASP A 401 -0.17 43.95 26.55
CA ASP A 401 -0.75 44.82 25.50
C ASP A 401 -0.38 44.46 24.03
N ASP A 402 -1.17 45.04 23.11
CA ASP A 402 -0.92 45.48 21.71
C ASP A 402 -0.30 44.60 20.59
N GLY A 403 -0.81 44.85 19.38
CA GLY A 403 -0.22 44.49 18.07
C GLY A 403 0.54 45.67 17.42
N PRO A 404 0.48 45.92 16.09
CA PRO A 404 -0.54 45.50 15.12
C PRO A 404 0.02 44.93 13.78
N LEU A 405 -0.82 44.96 12.75
CA LEU A 405 -0.67 44.42 11.39
C LEU A 405 0.24 45.26 10.45
N GLU A 406 1.01 44.58 9.59
CA GLU A 406 1.23 44.83 8.14
C GLU A 406 1.50 43.42 7.55
N ASP A 407 0.79 42.85 6.58
CA ASP A 407 0.47 43.24 5.19
C ASP A 407 1.71 43.51 4.30
N GLY A 408 1.75 42.93 3.09
CA GLY A 408 2.96 42.95 2.25
C GLY A 408 3.08 41.83 1.20
N SER A 409 2.28 41.88 0.13
CA SER A 409 2.46 41.13 -1.12
C SER A 409 1.62 41.77 -2.25
N PRO A 410 1.86 41.50 -3.55
CA PRO A 410 2.91 40.66 -4.17
C PRO A 410 3.76 41.42 -5.22
N VAL A 411 4.78 40.77 -5.79
CA VAL A 411 5.34 41.14 -7.12
C VAL A 411 5.62 39.89 -7.97
N LEU A 412 4.97 39.82 -9.14
CA LEU A 412 5.33 38.96 -10.27
C LEU A 412 6.01 39.82 -11.35
N PRO A 413 7.09 39.35 -12.00
CA PRO A 413 7.52 39.85 -13.30
C PRO A 413 7.04 38.95 -14.45
N ASP A 414 7.07 39.50 -15.67
CA ASP A 414 6.16 39.12 -16.76
C ASP A 414 6.74 38.14 -17.82
N VAL A 415 5.86 37.69 -18.71
CA VAL A 415 6.20 36.91 -19.91
C VAL A 415 6.80 37.81 -20.98
N VAL A 416 7.95 37.40 -21.55
CA VAL A 416 8.45 37.94 -22.83
C VAL A 416 8.78 36.78 -23.76
N GLY A 417 8.10 36.72 -24.90
CA GLY A 417 8.41 35.79 -25.99
C GLY A 417 9.46 36.36 -26.95
N ALA A 418 10.19 35.48 -27.63
CA ALA A 418 11.08 35.84 -28.73
C ALA A 418 10.88 34.84 -29.89
N ASP A 419 10.28 35.33 -30.97
CA ASP A 419 10.16 34.65 -32.25
C ASP A 419 11.22 35.22 -33.21
N THR A 420 12.04 34.37 -33.87
CA THR A 420 12.58 34.61 -35.21
C THR A 420 13.49 33.47 -35.73
N ARG A 421 13.23 33.08 -37.00
CA ARG A 421 14.12 32.38 -37.97
C ARG A 421 14.47 30.91 -37.72
#